data_AF-A0A0Q8NC37-F1
#
_entry.id   AF-A0A0Q8NC37-F1
#
_cell.length_a   1.000
_cell.length_b   1.000
_cell.length_c   1.000
_cell.angle_alpha   90.00
_cell.angle_beta   90.00
_cell.angle_gamma   90.00
#
_symmetry.space_group_name_H-M   'P 1'
#
loop_
_entity.id
_entity.type
_entity.pdbx_description
1 polymer ?
#
loop_
_entity_poly.entity_id
_entity_poly.type
_entity_poly.pdbx_seq_one_letter_code
_entity_poly.pdbx_strand_id
1 'polypeptide(L)'
;MPNWVSPNEIARLLLMRRVPKSVPGYEPSGYRLLGVIIPDLDDVMQMKTSKLPSPASPILPMYLRPALLAGVAIVQHAGPEMLRMLSGHMMGENKARFDSAIEEIVDCSRQSLGSSQLHLI
;
A
#
# COMPACT_ATOMS: atom_id res chain seq x y z
N MET A 1 7.93 5.25 -19.10
CA MET A 1 6.77 4.63 -18.42
C MET A 1 6.06 5.74 -17.68
N PRO A 2 4.82 6.10 -18.00
CA PRO A 2 4.12 7.11 -17.22
C PRO A 2 3.85 6.53 -15.83
N ASN A 3 4.32 7.22 -14.79
CA ASN A 3 3.99 6.88 -13.40
C ASN A 3 2.51 7.21 -13.20
N TRP A 4 1.64 6.23 -13.42
CA TRP A 4 0.18 6.34 -13.36
C TRP A 4 -0.37 6.72 -11.97
N VAL A 5 0.50 6.72 -10.96
CA VAL A 5 0.28 7.08 -9.56
C VAL A 5 1.60 7.56 -8.97
N SER A 6 1.53 8.41 -7.94
CA SER A 6 2.72 8.85 -7.21
C SER A 6 3.34 7.71 -6.40
N PRO A 7 4.68 7.52 -6.42
CA PRO A 7 5.35 6.52 -5.57
C PRO A 7 5.03 6.68 -4.07
N ASN A 8 4.78 7.92 -3.62
CA ASN A 8 4.40 8.21 -2.25
C ASN A 8 2.99 7.70 -1.90
N GLU A 9 2.06 7.71 -2.85
CA GLU A 9 0.71 7.18 -2.64
C GLU A 9 0.75 5.66 -2.53
N ILE A 10 1.49 4.99 -3.42
CA ILE A 10 1.75 3.55 -3.31
C ILE A 10 2.37 3.26 -1.93
N ALA A 11 3.41 3.99 -1.53
CA ALA A 11 4.06 3.76 -0.25
C ALA A 11 3.10 3.86 0.95
N ARG A 12 2.20 4.87 0.94
CA ARG A 12 1.16 5.02 1.97
C ARG A 12 0.22 3.83 2.01
N LEU A 13 -0.25 3.39 0.85
CA LEU A 13 -1.12 2.22 0.69
C LEU A 13 -0.45 0.94 1.22
N LEU A 14 0.82 0.70 0.86
CA LEU A 14 1.58 -0.48 1.32
C LEU A 14 1.81 -0.49 2.83
N LEU A 15 1.90 0.67 3.46
CA LEU A 15 2.04 0.80 4.91
C LEU A 15 0.71 0.72 5.67
N MET A 16 -0.45 0.57 5.00
CA MET A 16 -1.73 0.36 5.69
C MET A 16 -1.80 -1.00 6.38
N ARG A 17 -2.52 -1.07 7.51
CA ARG A 17 -2.78 -2.33 8.23
C ARG A 17 -3.79 -3.16 7.44
N ARG A 18 -3.56 -4.46 7.33
CA ARG A 18 -4.51 -5.39 6.69
C ARG A 18 -5.79 -5.56 7.48
N VAL A 19 -5.68 -5.61 8.80
CA VAL A 19 -6.81 -5.90 9.70
C VAL A 19 -6.97 -4.81 10.76
N PRO A 20 -8.21 -4.51 11.19
CA PRO A 20 -8.45 -3.60 12.30
C PRO A 20 -7.75 -4.05 13.58
N LYS A 21 -7.45 -3.10 14.47
CA LYS A 21 -6.65 -3.32 15.70
C LYS A 21 -7.31 -4.27 16.71
N SER A 22 -8.56 -4.64 16.53
CA SER A 22 -9.43 -5.25 17.54
C SER A 22 -10.20 -6.47 17.01
N VAL A 23 -9.56 -7.35 16.23
CA VAL A 23 -10.15 -8.66 15.88
C VAL A 23 -9.71 -9.68 16.93
N PRO A 24 -10.60 -10.12 17.85
CA PRO A 24 -10.24 -11.07 18.90
C PRO A 24 -9.89 -12.44 18.28
N GLY A 25 -8.77 -13.03 18.72
CA GLY A 25 -8.27 -14.30 18.20
C GLY A 25 -7.45 -14.21 16.91
N TYR A 26 -7.19 -13.01 16.40
CA TYR A 26 -6.41 -12.78 15.18
C TYR A 26 -5.11 -12.01 15.52
N GLU A 27 -4.04 -12.77 15.78
CA GLU A 27 -2.68 -12.31 16.10
C GLU A 27 -1.81 -11.69 14.97
N PRO A 28 -2.32 -11.33 13.78
CA PRO A 28 -1.60 -10.47 12.84
C PRO A 28 -2.02 -8.99 12.87
N SER A 29 -2.53 -8.47 13.98
CA SER A 29 -3.09 -7.11 14.02
C SER A 29 -2.11 -6.05 13.46
N GLY A 30 -0.80 -6.23 13.63
CA GLY A 30 0.27 -5.34 13.15
C GLY A 30 0.67 -5.47 11.67
N TYR A 31 0.16 -6.48 10.97
CA TYR A 31 0.57 -6.82 9.62
C TYR A 31 0.14 -5.75 8.61
N ARG A 32 1.05 -5.42 7.70
CA ARG A 32 0.81 -4.41 6.65
C ARG A 32 0.66 -5.07 5.31
N LEU A 33 0.12 -4.32 4.37
CA LEU A 33 -0.03 -4.78 3.01
C LEU A 33 1.32 -5.05 2.33
N LEU A 34 2.38 -4.32 2.75
CA LEU A 34 3.75 -4.55 2.30
C LEU A 34 4.21 -6.01 2.47
N GLY A 35 3.79 -6.69 3.54
CA GLY A 35 4.14 -8.10 3.77
C GLY A 35 3.44 -9.11 2.85
N VAL A 36 2.43 -8.68 2.10
CA VAL A 36 1.84 -9.49 1.02
C VAL A 36 2.74 -9.50 -0.21
N ILE A 37 3.45 -8.39 -0.47
CA ILE A 37 4.34 -8.24 -1.64
C ILE A 37 5.73 -8.76 -1.33
N ILE A 38 6.25 -8.42 -0.15
CA ILE A 38 7.58 -8.82 0.28
C ILE A 38 7.44 -10.09 1.12
N PRO A 39 7.80 -11.27 0.59
CA PRO A 39 7.68 -12.52 1.31
C PRO A 39 8.45 -12.49 2.62
N ASP A 40 7.96 -13.23 3.62
CA ASP A 40 8.55 -13.40 4.96
C ASP A 40 8.68 -12.10 5.78
N LEU A 41 8.27 -10.94 5.24
CA LEU A 41 8.42 -9.66 5.92
C LEU A 41 7.64 -9.63 7.24
N ASP A 42 6.42 -10.15 7.26
CA ASP A 42 5.61 -10.15 8.47
C ASP A 42 6.22 -11.02 9.57
N ASP A 43 6.80 -12.17 9.21
CA ASP A 43 7.44 -13.08 10.15
C ASP A 43 8.71 -12.45 10.75
N VAL A 44 9.50 -11.78 9.91
CA VAL A 44 10.66 -10.98 10.38
C VAL A 44 10.22 -9.83 11.28
N MET A 45 9.07 -9.20 11.00
CA MET A 45 8.53 -8.12 11.84
C MET A 45 8.02 -8.61 13.20
N GLN A 46 7.40 -9.80 13.24
CA GLN A 46 7.02 -10.47 14.49
C GLN A 46 8.25 -10.77 15.33
N MET A 47 9.28 -11.38 14.72
CA MET A 47 10.48 -11.82 15.42
C MET A 47 11.29 -10.67 16.02
N LYS A 48 11.29 -9.49 15.39
CA LYS A 48 12.05 -8.32 15.84
C LYS A 48 11.32 -7.43 16.84
N THR A 49 10.06 -7.74 17.20
CA THR A 49 9.18 -6.88 18.01
C THR A 49 9.15 -5.42 17.51
N SER A 50 9.36 -5.26 16.21
CA SER A 50 9.63 -3.96 15.59
C SER A 50 8.33 -3.20 15.39
N LYS A 51 8.23 -2.01 16.00
CA LYS A 51 7.10 -1.11 15.78
C LYS A 51 7.21 -0.51 14.38
N LEU A 52 6.34 -0.98 13.50
CA LEU A 52 6.08 -0.33 12.20
C LEU A 52 5.57 1.10 12.41
N PRO A 53 5.73 1.98 11.41
CA PRO A 53 5.33 3.37 11.55
C PRO A 53 3.86 3.49 11.96
N SER A 54 3.66 4.35 12.94
CA SER A 54 2.37 4.68 13.53
C SER A 54 2.28 6.20 13.64
N PRO A 55 1.09 6.78 13.92
CA PRO A 55 0.99 8.21 14.18
C PRO A 55 1.95 8.68 15.30
N ALA A 56 2.24 7.82 16.28
CA ALA A 56 3.19 8.11 17.37
C ALA A 56 4.67 7.89 16.98
N SER A 57 4.94 7.25 15.84
CA SER A 57 6.28 6.91 15.36
C SER A 57 6.30 6.92 13.83
N PRO A 58 6.25 8.10 13.18
CA PRO A 58 6.03 8.20 11.73
C PRO A 58 7.26 7.77 10.90
N ILE A 59 8.43 7.70 11.52
CA ILE A 59 9.70 7.41 10.84
C ILE A 59 9.77 5.91 10.54
N LEU A 60 9.89 5.56 9.26
CA LEU A 60 10.12 4.19 8.82
C LEU A 60 11.55 3.74 9.21
N PRO A 61 11.70 2.61 9.95
CA PRO A 61 13.00 2.06 10.30
C PRO A 61 13.90 1.83 9.08
N MET A 62 15.20 2.08 9.21
CA MET A 62 16.19 2.00 8.12
C MET A 62 16.16 0.66 7.38
N TYR A 63 16.07 -0.45 8.12
CA TYR A 63 16.08 -1.81 7.55
C TYR A 63 14.80 -2.15 6.77
N LEU A 64 13.73 -1.36 6.89
CA LEU A 64 12.48 -1.55 6.13
C LEU A 64 12.41 -0.71 4.85
N ARG A 65 13.29 0.29 4.71
CA ARG A 65 13.30 1.16 3.52
C ARG A 65 13.54 0.36 2.23
N PRO A 66 14.46 -0.62 2.16
CA PRO A 66 14.64 -1.42 0.96
C PRO A 66 13.39 -2.20 0.59
N ALA A 67 12.71 -2.81 1.57
CA ALA A 67 11.46 -3.55 1.35
C ALA A 67 10.35 -2.64 0.82
N LEU A 68 10.19 -1.45 1.40
CA LEU A 68 9.21 -0.48 0.92
C LEU A 68 9.51 -0.01 -0.51
N LEU A 69 10.77 0.33 -0.81
CA LEU A 69 11.17 0.74 -2.15
C LEU A 69 10.93 -0.37 -3.19
N ALA A 70 11.25 -1.62 -2.85
CA ALA A 70 10.96 -2.77 -3.69
C ALA A 70 9.45 -2.95 -3.91
N GLY A 71 8.65 -2.88 -2.84
CA GLY A 71 7.19 -2.98 -2.93
C GLY A 71 6.59 -1.89 -3.81
N VAL A 72 7.06 -0.64 -3.67
CA VAL A 72 6.63 0.47 -4.52
C VAL A 72 6.99 0.22 -5.99
N ALA A 73 8.22 -0.21 -6.27
CA ALA A 73 8.64 -0.51 -7.63
C ALA A 73 7.83 -1.64 -8.28
N ILE A 74 7.52 -2.70 -7.52
CA ILE A 74 6.69 -3.82 -7.98
C ILE A 74 5.28 -3.35 -8.35
N VAL A 75 4.61 -2.59 -7.46
CA VAL A 75 3.26 -2.08 -7.74
C VAL A 75 3.26 -1.08 -8.89
N GLN A 76 4.24 -0.17 -8.93
CA GLN A 76 4.35 0.81 -10.01
C GLN A 76 4.47 0.12 -11.37
N HIS A 77 5.25 -0.96 -11.46
CA HIS A 77 5.45 -1.75 -12.67
C HIS A 77 4.24 -2.62 -13.03
N ALA A 78 3.62 -3.26 -12.03
CA ALA A 78 2.49 -4.15 -12.24
C ALA A 78 1.17 -3.43 -12.57
N GLY A 79 1.02 -2.17 -12.14
CA GLY A 79 -0.15 -1.37 -12.45
C GLY A 79 -1.26 -1.41 -11.39
N PRO A 80 -2.40 -0.75 -11.65
CA PRO A 80 -3.53 -0.66 -10.73
C PRO A 80 -4.17 -2.01 -10.38
N GLU A 81 -4.01 -3.01 -11.23
CA GLU A 81 -4.46 -4.39 -11.01
C GLU A 81 -3.82 -5.00 -9.76
N MET A 82 -2.54 -4.68 -9.51
CA MET A 82 -1.85 -5.11 -8.29
C MET A 82 -2.51 -4.54 -7.04
N LEU A 83 -2.92 -3.27 -7.05
CA LEU A 83 -3.63 -2.66 -5.92
C LEU A 83 -5.00 -3.33 -5.70
N ARG A 84 -5.72 -3.67 -6.78
CA ARG A 84 -6.99 -4.41 -6.68
C ARG A 84 -6.80 -5.80 -6.09
N MET A 85 -5.76 -6.52 -6.51
CA MET A 85 -5.41 -7.82 -5.93
C MET A 85 -5.11 -7.69 -4.43
N LEU A 86 -4.33 -6.68 -4.04
CA LEU A 86 -3.96 -6.43 -2.65
C LEU A 86 -5.17 -6.09 -1.76
N SER A 87 -6.21 -5.46 -2.30
CA SER A 87 -7.47 -5.22 -1.56
C SER A 87 -8.09 -6.52 -1.03
N GLY A 88 -7.93 -7.65 -1.74
CA GLY A 88 -8.39 -8.97 -1.30
C GLY A 88 -7.72 -9.47 -0.01
N HIS A 89 -6.58 -8.89 0.36
CA HIS A 89 -5.86 -9.21 1.60
C HIS A 89 -6.19 -8.26 2.76
N MET A 90 -7.13 -7.33 2.57
CA MET A 90 -7.56 -6.38 3.59
C MET A 90 -8.95 -6.72 4.13
N MET A 91 -9.22 -6.33 5.37
CA MET A 91 -10.46 -6.65 6.06
C MET A 91 -11.07 -5.44 6.77
N GLY A 92 -12.41 -5.45 6.86
CA GLY A 92 -13.18 -4.47 7.63
C GLY A 92 -12.99 -3.03 7.16
N GLU A 93 -12.94 -2.10 8.12
CA GLU A 93 -12.82 -0.66 7.82
C GLU A 93 -11.56 -0.31 7.03
N ASN A 94 -10.44 -1.01 7.27
CA ASN A 94 -9.20 -0.77 6.54
C ASN A 94 -9.35 -1.11 5.05
N LYS A 95 -10.13 -2.16 4.71
CA LYS A 95 -10.44 -2.50 3.33
C LYS A 95 -11.23 -1.37 2.66
N ALA A 96 -12.29 -0.89 3.30
CA ALA A 96 -13.11 0.20 2.75
C ALA A 96 -12.29 1.48 2.49
N ARG A 97 -11.41 1.86 3.44
CA ARG A 97 -10.50 3.00 3.26
C ARG A 97 -9.51 2.79 2.12
N PHE A 98 -9.01 1.57 1.96
CA PHE A 98 -8.08 1.23 0.89
C PHE A 98 -8.75 1.23 -0.49
N ASP A 99 -9.95 0.65 -0.59
CA ASP A 99 -10.74 0.66 -1.83
C ASP A 99 -11.04 2.08 -2.28
N SER A 100 -11.51 2.93 -1.36
CA SER A 100 -11.78 4.34 -1.65
C SER A 100 -10.53 5.09 -2.14
N ALA A 101 -9.36 4.84 -1.53
CA ALA A 101 -8.11 5.45 -1.97
C ALA A 101 -7.66 4.95 -3.36
N ILE A 102 -7.91 3.68 -3.70
CA ILE A 102 -7.63 3.17 -5.04
C ILE A 102 -8.54 3.83 -6.08
N GLU A 103 -9.83 3.94 -5.78
CA GLU A 103 -10.80 4.57 -6.68
C GLU A 103 -10.38 6.02 -7.00
N GLU A 104 -10.01 6.80 -5.98
CA GLU A 104 -9.52 8.17 -6.16
C GLU A 104 -8.27 8.23 -7.05
N ILE A 105 -7.29 7.35 -6.84
CA ILE A 105 -6.08 7.28 -7.66
C ILE A 105 -6.41 6.93 -9.13
N VAL A 106 -7.28 5.94 -9.34
CA VAL A 106 -7.67 5.49 -10.68
C VAL A 106 -8.45 6.58 -11.42
N ASP A 107 -9.36 7.27 -10.73
CA ASP A 107 -10.15 8.35 -11.34
C ASP A 107 -9.30 9.59 -11.63
N CYS A 108 -8.37 9.97 -10.75
CA CYS A 108 -7.37 11.01 -11.03
C CYS A 108 -6.48 10.65 -12.24
N SER A 109 -6.05 9.40 -12.34
CA SER A 109 -5.25 8.90 -13.48
C SER A 109 -6.03 9.02 -14.80
N ARG A 110 -7.32 8.65 -14.80
CA ARG A 110 -8.23 8.79 -15.95
C ARG A 110 -8.43 10.25 -16.38
N GLN A 111 -8.62 11.17 -15.43
CA GLN A 111 -8.78 12.59 -15.73
C GLN A 111 -7.50 13.21 -16.32
N SER A 112 -6.33 12.82 -15.82
CA SER A 112 -5.04 13.26 -16.36
C SER A 112 -4.81 12.78 -17.80
N LEU A 113 -5.17 11.53 -18.09
CA LEU A 113 -5.13 10.96 -19.45
C LEU A 113 -6.13 11.63 -20.40
N GLY A 114 -7.36 11.91 -19.92
CA GLY A 114 -8.38 12.61 -20.69
C GLY A 114 -8.04 14.08 -20.99
N SER A 115 -7.40 14.77 -20.04
CA SER A 115 -6.93 16.15 -20.24
C SER A 115 -5.77 16.25 -21.24
N SER A 116 -4.91 15.23 -21.28
CA SER A 116 -3.78 15.16 -22.22
C SER A 116 -4.22 15.01 -23.68
N GLN A 117 -5.48 14.59 -23.94
CA GLN A 117 -6.02 14.46 -25.30
C GLN A 117 -6.65 15.75 -25.86
N LEU A 118 -6.78 16.82 -25.07
CA LEU A 118 -7.35 18.10 -25.54
C LEU A 118 -6.31 19.11 -26.05
N HIS A 119 -5.05 18.68 -26.27
CA HIS A 119 -3.97 19.54 -26.77
C HIS A 119 -3.34 19.07 -28.10
N LEU A 120 -4.03 18.23 -28.86
CA LEU A 120 -3.64 17.95 -30.25
C LEU A 120 -4.63 18.66 -31.18
N ILE A 121 -4.11 19.72 -31.79
CA ILE A 121 -4.72 20.60 -32.80
C ILE A 121 -5.15 19.80 -34.02
#